data_AF-A0A559S418-F1
#
_entry.id   AF-A0A559S418-F1
#
_cell.length_a   1.000
_cell.length_b   1.000
_cell.length_c   1.000
_cell.angle_alpha   90.00
_cell.angle_beta   90.00
_cell.angle_gamma   90.00
#
_symmetry.space_group_name_H-M   'P 1'
#
loop_
_entity.id
_entity.type
_entity.pdbx_description
1 polymer ?
#
loop_
_entity_poly.entity_id
_entity_poly.type
_entity_poly.pdbx_seq_one_letter_code
_entity_poly.pdbx_strand_id
1 'polypeptide(L)'
;MGENKHIEELDAFAKKYVQEIKIEKPSVNFTANIMDVLLKKENSAIYKPVPLISKKVWFILVGMVVALFVIPFKKSEKGLFELPEVNLSFLEKVQVPNLLENISFSSTTIYAVFFLAIMLFAQILFLKGHFNRRINM
;
A
#
# COMPACT_ATOMS: atom_id res chain seq x y z
N MET A 1 -6.77 -28.90 72.36
CA MET A 1 -7.67 -29.43 71.30
C MET A 1 -8.71 -28.38 70.87
N GLY A 2 -8.35 -27.08 70.77
CA GLY A 2 -9.33 -25.99 70.59
C GLY A 2 -9.08 -25.02 69.43
N GLU A 3 -7.86 -24.94 68.89
CA GLU A 3 -7.51 -23.91 67.88
C GLU A 3 -8.05 -24.20 66.47
N ASN A 4 -8.24 -25.47 66.08
CA ASN A 4 -8.68 -25.83 64.74
C ASN A 4 -10.17 -25.54 64.46
N LYS A 5 -11.01 -25.42 65.51
CA LYS A 5 -12.44 -25.10 65.35
C LYS A 5 -12.67 -23.70 64.78
N HIS A 6 -11.80 -22.75 65.13
CA HIS A 6 -11.94 -21.36 64.72
C HIS A 6 -11.65 -21.14 63.23
N ILE A 7 -10.82 -22.01 62.63
CA ILE A 7 -10.49 -21.99 61.19
C ILE A 7 -11.67 -22.55 60.38
N GLU A 8 -12.30 -23.61 60.87
CA GLU A 8 -13.45 -24.26 60.23
C GLU A 8 -14.69 -23.35 60.25
N GLU A 9 -14.88 -22.60 61.35
CA GLU A 9 -15.93 -21.57 61.44
C GLU A 9 -15.68 -20.39 60.49
N LEU A 10 -14.43 -19.95 60.33
CA LEU A 10 -14.08 -18.91 59.36
C LEU A 10 -14.28 -19.36 57.91
N ASP A 11 -13.93 -20.61 57.59
CA ASP A 11 -14.13 -21.18 56.25
C ASP A 11 -15.62 -21.34 55.93
N ALA A 12 -16.41 -21.83 56.90
CA ALA A 12 -17.86 -21.92 56.76
C ALA A 12 -18.52 -20.55 56.57
N PHE A 13 -18.03 -19.53 57.28
CA PHE A 13 -18.48 -18.15 57.12
C PHE A 13 -18.13 -17.60 55.73
N ALA A 14 -16.88 -17.73 55.30
CA ALA A 14 -16.45 -17.28 53.98
C ALA A 14 -17.24 -17.97 52.85
N LYS A 15 -17.44 -19.28 52.96
CA LYS A 15 -18.20 -20.08 51.99
C LYS A 15 -19.67 -19.66 51.92
N LYS A 16 -20.30 -19.36 53.06
CA LYS A 16 -21.67 -18.85 53.11
C LYS A 16 -21.80 -17.50 52.39
N TYR A 17 -20.89 -16.56 52.69
CA TYR A 17 -20.90 -15.24 52.05
C TYR A 17 -20.63 -15.32 50.56
N VAL A 18 -19.69 -16.15 50.12
CA VAL A 18 -19.38 -16.33 48.69
C VAL A 18 -20.57 -16.95 47.94
N GLN A 19 -21.33 -17.84 48.57
CA GLN A 19 -22.54 -18.44 47.98
C GLN A 19 -23.75 -17.49 47.94
N GLU A 20 -23.82 -16.54 48.87
CA GLU A 20 -24.87 -15.51 48.90
C GLU A 20 -24.63 -14.40 47.87
N ILE A 21 -23.42 -14.27 47.32
CA ILE A 21 -23.15 -13.37 46.20
C ILE A 21 -23.92 -13.87 44.98
N LYS A 22 -24.89 -13.07 44.52
CA LYS A 22 -25.56 -13.31 43.23
C LYS A 22 -24.51 -13.33 42.13
N ILE A 23 -24.37 -14.48 41.49
CA ILE A 23 -23.55 -14.64 40.29
C ILE A 23 -24.12 -13.72 39.22
N GLU A 24 -23.40 -12.65 38.91
CA GLU A 24 -23.75 -11.77 37.79
C GLU A 24 -23.63 -12.58 36.51
N LYS A 25 -24.77 -12.76 35.84
CA LYS A 25 -24.81 -13.45 34.55
C LYS A 25 -24.58 -12.40 33.47
N PRO A 26 -23.68 -12.65 32.52
CA PRO A 26 -23.56 -11.78 31.37
C PRO A 26 -24.91 -11.67 30.66
N SER A 27 -25.13 -10.54 29.98
CA SER A 27 -26.33 -10.38 29.18
C SER A 27 -26.44 -11.49 28.14
N VAL A 28 -27.67 -11.84 27.76
CA VAL A 28 -27.96 -12.94 26.82
C VAL A 28 -27.16 -12.79 25.51
N ASN A 29 -26.84 -11.55 25.12
CA ASN A 29 -26.13 -11.21 23.89
C ASN A 29 -24.68 -10.75 24.12
N PHE A 30 -24.09 -10.97 25.30
CA PHE A 30 -22.75 -10.49 25.63
C PHE A 30 -21.71 -10.93 24.59
N THR A 31 -21.67 -12.22 24.26
CA THR A 31 -20.74 -12.77 23.27
C THR A 31 -20.98 -12.18 21.88
N ALA A 32 -22.24 -12.00 21.48
CA ALA A 32 -22.58 -11.41 20.18
C ALA A 32 -22.13 -9.95 20.09
N ASN A 33 -22.31 -9.15 21.15
CA ASN A 33 -21.85 -7.77 21.21
C ASN A 33 -20.32 -7.66 21.16
N ILE A 34 -19.60 -8.50 21.90
CA ILE A 34 -18.13 -8.53 21.86
C ILE A 34 -17.63 -8.90 20.46
N MET A 35 -18.24 -9.93 19.84
CA MET A 35 -17.85 -10.37 18.52
C MET A 35 -18.13 -9.31 17.45
N ASP A 36 -19.26 -8.60 17.51
CA ASP A 36 -19.58 -7.52 16.57
C ASP A 36 -18.59 -6.34 16.69
N VAL A 37 -18.18 -5.99 17.91
CA VAL A 37 -17.16 -4.97 18.14
C VAL A 37 -15.79 -5.40 17.62
N LEU A 38 -15.40 -6.66 17.86
CA LEU A 38 -14.14 -7.22 17.37
C LEU A 38 -14.10 -7.27 15.84
N LEU A 39 -15.17 -7.75 15.20
CA LEU A 39 -15.27 -7.82 13.74
C LEU A 39 -15.21 -6.44 13.09
N LYS A 40 -15.89 -5.44 13.66
CA LYS A 40 -15.81 -4.05 13.17
C LYS A 40 -14.39 -3.48 13.32
N LYS A 41 -13.72 -3.78 14.43
CA LYS A 41 -12.36 -3.31 14.70
C LYS A 41 -11.32 -4.00 13.81
N GLU A 42 -11.39 -5.31 13.64
CA GLU A 42 -10.50 -6.06 12.75
C GLU A 42 -10.66 -5.65 11.29
N ASN A 43 -11.87 -5.54 10.77
CA ASN A 43 -12.10 -5.12 9.38
C ASN A 43 -11.51 -3.72 9.10
N SER A 44 -11.52 -2.82 10.09
CA SER A 44 -10.92 -1.48 9.95
C SER A 44 -9.39 -1.48 9.94
N ALA A 45 -8.76 -2.52 10.50
CA ALA A 45 -7.31 -2.64 10.63
C ALA A 45 -6.68 -3.49 9.52
N ILE A 46 -7.40 -4.48 8.98
CA ILE A 46 -6.83 -5.51 8.11
C ILE A 46 -6.76 -5.09 6.63
N TYR A 47 -7.61 -4.17 6.17
CA TYR A 47 -7.65 -3.78 4.75
C TYR A 47 -7.55 -2.27 4.54
N LYS A 48 -6.33 -1.73 4.68
CA LYS A 48 -5.98 -0.54 3.90
C LYS A 48 -5.31 -1.02 2.62
N PRO A 49 -5.98 -0.97 1.46
CA PRO A 49 -5.33 -1.31 0.19
C PRO A 49 -4.19 -0.32 -0.03
N VAL A 50 -2.98 -0.72 0.32
CA VAL A 50 -1.79 0.06 0.06
C VAL A 50 -1.55 -0.03 -1.44
N PRO A 51 -1.62 1.09 -2.18
CA PRO A 51 -1.35 1.05 -3.60
C PRO A 51 0.11 0.61 -3.81
N LEU A 52 0.31 -0.50 -4.53
CA LEU A 52 1.62 -1.08 -4.86
C LEU A 52 2.63 -0.05 -5.40
N ILE A 53 2.12 0.98 -6.08
CA ILE A 53 2.89 2.12 -6.55
C ILE A 53 2.23 3.38 -6.01
N SER A 54 2.99 4.16 -5.24
CA SER A 54 2.55 5.46 -4.73
C SER A 54 2.14 6.39 -5.88
N LYS A 55 1.11 7.22 -5.66
CA LYS A 55 0.64 8.20 -6.67
C LYS A 55 1.76 9.10 -7.21
N LYS A 56 2.78 9.38 -6.39
CA LYS A 56 3.96 10.16 -6.78
C LYS A 56 4.80 9.46 -7.86
N VAL A 57 4.99 8.15 -7.72
CA VAL A 57 5.78 7.33 -8.66
C VAL A 57 5.04 7.20 -9.99
N TRP A 58 3.71 7.16 -9.98
CA TRP A 58 2.89 7.21 -11.20
C TRP A 58 3.10 8.50 -12.01
N PHE A 59 3.20 9.65 -11.36
CA PHE A 59 3.49 10.92 -12.03
C PHE A 59 4.87 10.94 -12.68
N ILE A 60 5.88 10.41 -11.99
CA ILE A 60 7.25 10.29 -12.53
C ILE A 60 7.25 9.37 -13.77
N LEU A 61 6.50 8.27 -13.70
CA LEU A 61 6.32 7.32 -14.79
C LEU A 61 5.78 7.98 -16.06
N VAL A 62 4.68 8.71 -15.92
CA VAL A 62 4.01 9.40 -17.02
C VAL A 62 4.95 10.47 -17.57
N GLY A 63 5.63 11.22 -16.70
CA GLY A 63 6.63 12.20 -17.10
C GLY A 63 7.77 11.58 -17.94
N MET A 64 8.26 10.40 -17.56
CA MET A 64 9.30 9.69 -18.30
C MET A 64 8.83 9.26 -19.69
N VAL A 65 7.60 8.72 -19.80
CA VAL A 65 7.02 8.36 -21.10
C VAL A 65 6.83 9.59 -21.98
N VAL A 66 6.30 10.69 -21.43
CA VAL A 66 6.11 11.95 -22.16
C VAL A 66 7.46 12.54 -22.62
N ALA A 67 8.49 12.50 -21.78
CA ALA A 67 9.82 12.96 -22.15
C ALA A 67 10.40 12.17 -23.33
N LEU A 68 10.21 10.84 -23.35
CA LEU A 68 10.61 9.98 -24.47
C LEU A 68 9.85 10.31 -25.77
N PHE A 69 8.63 10.85 -25.71
CA PHE A 69 7.93 11.38 -26.87
C PHE A 69 8.45 12.77 -27.29
N VAL A 70 8.65 13.70 -26.36
CA VAL A 70 8.95 15.10 -26.70
C VAL A 70 10.39 15.25 -27.23
N ILE A 71 11.36 14.52 -26.69
CA ILE A 71 12.78 14.64 -27.05
C ILE A 71 13.06 14.33 -28.54
N PRO A 72 12.62 13.20 -29.12
CA PRO A 72 12.86 12.91 -30.54
C PRO A 72 12.04 13.80 -31.48
N PHE A 73 10.84 14.21 -31.07
CA PHE A 73 9.99 15.10 -31.88
C PHE A 73 10.55 16.52 -31.98
N LYS A 74 11.22 17.04 -30.94
CA LYS A 74 11.94 18.33 -31.01
C LYS A 74 13.12 18.32 -31.99
N LYS A 75 13.71 17.16 -32.27
CA LYS A 75 14.86 17.01 -33.19
C LYS A 75 14.45 16.87 -34.66
N SER A 76 13.16 16.66 -34.93
CA SER A 76 12.64 16.51 -36.29
C SER A 76 12.10 17.86 -36.77
N GLU A 77 12.82 18.53 -37.67
CA GLU A 77 12.43 19.83 -38.26
C GLU A 77 11.12 19.80 -39.08
N LYS A 78 10.46 18.64 -39.20
CA LYS A 78 9.19 18.49 -39.94
C LYS A 78 8.07 18.17 -38.96
N GLY A 79 7.61 19.22 -38.28
CA GLY A 79 6.54 19.16 -37.29
C GLY A 79 5.19 18.76 -37.88
N LEU A 80 4.57 17.73 -37.30
CA LEU A 80 3.14 17.46 -37.46
C LEU A 80 2.32 18.01 -36.29
N PHE A 81 2.96 18.50 -35.22
CA PHE A 81 2.29 19.13 -34.07
C PHE A 81 3.15 20.26 -33.52
N GLU A 82 2.60 21.48 -33.54
CA GLU A 82 3.13 22.63 -32.80
C GLU A 82 2.90 22.39 -31.30
N LEU A 83 3.80 21.64 -30.69
CA LEU A 83 3.83 21.50 -29.24
C LEU A 83 4.38 22.80 -28.64
N PRO A 84 3.77 23.35 -27.57
CA PRO A 84 4.30 24.52 -26.88
C PRO A 84 5.75 24.27 -26.49
N GLU A 85 6.60 25.29 -26.60
CA GLU A 85 7.99 25.21 -26.16
C GLU A 85 8.06 24.91 -24.65
N VAL A 86 8.08 23.62 -24.32
CA VAL A 86 8.34 23.18 -22.95
C VAL A 86 9.80 23.55 -22.69
N ASN A 87 9.98 24.58 -21.87
CA ASN A 87 11.26 25.15 -21.53
C ASN A 87 11.94 24.24 -20.51
N LEU A 88 12.67 23.23 -20.98
CA LEU A 88 13.32 22.20 -20.15
C LEU A 88 14.59 22.72 -19.44
N SER A 89 14.72 24.03 -19.19
CA SER A 89 15.87 24.65 -18.51
C SER A 89 16.14 24.07 -17.11
N PHE A 90 15.14 23.42 -16.51
CA PHE A 90 15.29 22.69 -15.24
C PHE A 90 16.14 21.41 -15.37
N LEU A 91 16.16 20.77 -16.55
CA LEU A 91 17.03 19.61 -16.81
C LEU A 91 18.48 20.02 -17.07
N GLU A 92 18.71 21.25 -17.53
CA GLU A 92 20.05 21.81 -17.77
C GLU A 92 20.83 22.02 -16.46
N LYS A 93 20.12 22.24 -15.34
CA LYS A 93 20.71 22.25 -13.99
C LYS A 93 21.05 20.86 -13.45
N VAL A 94 20.48 19.80 -14.03
CA VAL A 94 20.84 18.43 -13.68
C VAL A 94 22.09 18.11 -14.47
N GLN A 95 23.26 18.25 -13.83
CA GLN A 95 24.53 17.77 -14.38
C GLN A 95 24.47 16.25 -14.51
N VAL A 96 23.88 15.77 -15.59
CA VAL A 96 23.99 14.37 -16.00
C VAL A 96 25.45 14.20 -16.41
N PRO A 97 26.25 13.35 -15.74
CA PRO A 97 27.64 13.16 -16.13
C PRO A 97 27.68 12.71 -17.60
N ASN A 98 28.63 13.23 -18.39
CA ASN A 98 28.81 13.01 -19.85
C ASN A 98 29.05 11.55 -20.27
N LEU A 99 28.69 10.58 -19.43
CA LEU A 99 28.72 9.15 -19.71
C LEU A 99 27.88 8.75 -20.94
N LEU A 100 26.92 9.59 -21.34
CA LEU A 100 26.05 9.38 -22.51
C LEU A 100 26.42 10.23 -23.73
N GLU A 101 27.33 11.20 -23.61
CA GLU A 101 27.70 12.08 -24.74
C GLU A 101 28.42 11.33 -25.87
N ASN A 102 29.18 10.29 -25.53
CA ASN A 102 29.93 9.50 -26.51
C ASN A 102 29.14 8.30 -27.07
N ILE A 103 27.87 8.15 -26.71
CA ILE A 103 27.03 7.03 -27.17
C ILE A 103 26.04 7.56 -28.21
N SER A 104 26.36 7.30 -29.49
CA SER A 104 25.44 7.57 -30.59
C SER A 104 24.35 6.51 -30.65
N PHE A 105 23.20 6.80 -30.03
CA PHE A 105 22.03 5.95 -30.16
C PHE A 105 21.40 6.12 -31.55
N SER A 106 21.30 5.01 -32.29
CA SER A 106 20.50 4.97 -33.52
C SER A 106 19.01 5.17 -33.17
N SER A 107 18.25 5.80 -34.07
CA SER A 107 16.80 5.98 -33.92
C SER A 107 16.10 4.66 -33.62
N THR A 108 16.53 3.56 -34.25
CA THR A 108 15.98 2.21 -34.00
C THR A 108 16.21 1.75 -32.55
N THR A 109 17.37 2.05 -31.97
CA THR A 109 17.69 1.71 -30.57
C THR A 109 16.80 2.49 -29.61
N ILE A 110 16.52 3.77 -29.90
CA ILE A 110 15.61 4.60 -29.10
C ILE A 110 14.18 4.03 -29.16
N TYR A 111 13.69 3.68 -30.35
CA TYR A 111 12.37 3.06 -30.51
C TYR A 111 12.28 1.70 -29.80
N ALA A 112 13.33 0.88 -29.84
CA ALA A 112 13.38 -0.41 -29.17
C ALA A 112 13.32 -0.26 -27.63
N VAL A 113 14.12 0.64 -27.07
CA VAL A 113 14.11 0.92 -25.62
C VAL A 113 12.76 1.46 -25.17
N PHE A 114 12.14 2.31 -25.98
CA PHE A 114 10.81 2.86 -25.72
C PHE A 114 9.73 1.76 -25.72
N PHE A 115 9.72 0.89 -26.72
CA PHE A 115 8.80 -0.23 -26.79
C PHE A 115 8.96 -1.17 -25.57
N LEU A 116 10.20 -1.44 -25.17
CA LEU A 116 10.52 -2.25 -24.00
C LEU A 116 10.00 -1.59 -22.71
N ALA A 117 10.14 -0.27 -22.56
CA ALA A 117 9.61 0.46 -21.42
C ALA A 117 8.07 0.35 -21.33
N ILE A 118 7.35 0.52 -22.45
CA ILE A 118 5.89 0.32 -22.48
C ILE A 118 5.53 -1.11 -22.09
N MET A 119 6.25 -2.09 -22.63
CA MET A 119 5.98 -3.50 -22.36
C MET A 119 6.18 -3.84 -20.89
N LEU A 120 7.22 -3.30 -20.24
CA LEU A 120 7.42 -3.42 -18.80
C LEU A 120 6.27 -2.78 -18.01
N PHE A 121 5.75 -1.63 -18.45
CA PHE A 121 4.58 -1.03 -17.81
C PHE A 121 3.33 -1.90 -17.92
N ALA A 122 3.05 -2.43 -19.11
CA ALA A 122 1.95 -3.35 -19.32
C ALA A 122 2.09 -4.59 -18.42
N GLN A 123 3.30 -5.15 -18.32
CA GLN A 123 3.60 -6.29 -17.44
C GLN A 123 3.35 -5.95 -15.96
N ILE A 124 3.79 -4.77 -15.49
CA ILE A 124 3.56 -4.32 -14.11
C ILE A 124 2.06 -4.15 -13.82
N LEU A 125 1.28 -3.58 -14.75
CA LEU A 125 -0.16 -3.45 -14.60
C LEU A 125 -0.87 -4.81 -14.55
N PHE A 126 -0.46 -5.74 -15.43
CA PHE A 126 -0.99 -7.10 -15.45
C PHE A 126 -0.67 -7.85 -14.15
N LEU A 127 0.58 -7.78 -13.68
CA LEU A 127 0.99 -8.40 -12.42
C LEU A 127 0.26 -7.81 -11.22
N LYS A 128 0.08 -6.48 -11.20
CA LYS A 128 -0.71 -5.78 -10.18
C LYS A 128 -2.16 -6.28 -10.18
N GLY A 129 -2.79 -6.43 -11.35
CA GLY A 129 -4.14 -6.97 -11.47
C GLY A 129 -4.27 -8.40 -10.95
N HIS A 130 -3.31 -9.27 -11.31
CA HIS A 130 -3.28 -10.66 -10.85
C HIS A 130 -3.11 -10.76 -9.33
N PHE A 131 -2.17 -10.01 -8.75
CA PHE A 131 -1.89 -10.04 -7.31
C PHE A 131 -3.04 -9.40 -6.50
N ASN A 132 -3.62 -8.29 -6.97
CA ASN A 132 -4.78 -7.67 -6.31
C ASN A 132 -5.99 -8.61 -6.24
N ARG A 133 -6.18 -9.49 -7.23
CA ARG A 133 -7.25 -10.49 -7.24
C ARG A 133 -7.01 -11.67 -6.28
N ARG A 134 -5.74 -11.94 -5.93
CA ARG A 134 -5.34 -13.04 -5.03
C ARG A 134 -5.22 -12.60 -3.58
N ILE A 135 -4.91 -11.32 -3.32
CA ILE A 135 -4.85 -10.77 -1.96
C ILE A 135 -6.22 -10.27 -1.47
N ASN A 136 -7.14 -9.86 -2.35
CA ASN A 136 -8.53 -9.51 -1.96
C ASN A 136 -9.46 -10.74 -1.80
N MET A 137 -8.91 -11.88 -1.37
CA MET A 137 -9.68 -13.04 -0.90
C MET A 137 -9.62 -13.10 0.62
#